data_AF-A0AAE3E043-F1
#
_entry.id   AF-A0AAE3E043-F1
#
_cell.length_a   1.000
_cell.length_b   1.000
_cell.length_c   1.000
_cell.angle_alpha   90.00
_cell.angle_beta   90.00
_cell.angle_gamma   90.00
#
_symmetry.space_group_name_H-M   'P 1'
#
loop_
_entity.id
_entity.type
_entity.pdbx_description
1 polymer ?
#
loop_
_entity_poly.entity_id
_entity_poly.type
_entity_poly.pdbx_seq_one_letter_code
_entity_poly.pdbx_strand_id
1 'polypeptide(L)'
;MKKTNNNKKVSFSNFSDSNRALLHDFRTAIIAIAEENAKYSTASKPIKTQREKTLALRESAIQDGMDYNDAIIKYSISKEESILAKLKAEHESAVKDYNKTLKACYAFIPEGMYKAYATKAQTFDDTEFNKEFSKFLEGLGIEVGSAIVPKWVRKLTSAIGVSMATQKTLLTGAESLTKAMSKTCFNKLFMATFIDLFIK
;
A
#
# COMPACT_ATOMS: atom_id res chain seq x y z
N MET A 1 45.21 -6.28 21.20
CA MET A 1 43.99 -6.71 20.47
C MET A 1 43.29 -5.48 19.89
N LYS A 2 43.29 -5.31 18.56
CA LYS A 2 42.46 -4.26 17.91
C LYS A 2 41.01 -4.70 18.06
N LYS A 3 40.19 -3.94 18.80
CA LYS A 3 38.73 -4.07 18.76
C LYS A 3 38.31 -3.86 17.31
N THR A 4 37.92 -4.92 16.63
CA THR A 4 37.32 -4.86 15.29
C THR A 4 36.03 -4.05 15.44
N ASN A 5 36.04 -2.81 14.96
CA ASN A 5 34.87 -1.93 14.98
C ASN A 5 33.73 -2.60 14.19
N ASN A 6 32.77 -3.22 14.88
CA ASN A 6 31.57 -3.84 14.29
C ASN A 6 30.65 -2.83 13.60
N ASN A 7 30.94 -1.53 13.71
CA ASN A 7 30.16 -0.42 13.15
C ASN A 7 29.96 -0.46 11.61
N LYS A 8 30.64 -1.38 10.90
CA LYS A 8 30.57 -1.51 9.42
C LYS A 8 30.01 -2.85 8.92
N LYS A 9 29.63 -3.78 9.79
CA LYS A 9 29.15 -5.11 9.37
C LYS A 9 27.64 -5.17 9.28
N VAL A 10 27.14 -6.07 8.42
CA VAL A 10 25.74 -6.51 8.40
C VAL A 10 25.76 -7.98 8.76
N SER A 11 24.93 -8.39 9.72
CA SER A 11 24.75 -9.78 10.13
C SER A 11 23.29 -10.17 9.99
N PHE A 12 23.08 -11.39 9.49
CA PHE A 12 21.77 -12.04 9.37
C PHE A 12 21.67 -13.23 10.33
N SER A 13 22.53 -13.30 11.34
CA SER A 13 22.59 -14.42 12.29
C SER A 13 21.27 -14.67 13.02
N ASN A 14 20.48 -13.61 13.25
CA ASN A 14 19.17 -13.68 13.89
C ASN A 14 18.00 -13.59 12.88
N PHE A 15 18.31 -13.54 11.58
CA PHE A 15 17.31 -13.47 10.52
C PHE A 15 16.76 -14.87 10.26
N SER A 16 15.63 -15.18 10.89
CA SER A 16 15.03 -16.52 10.81
C SER A 16 14.55 -16.86 9.39
N ASP A 17 14.48 -18.15 9.10
CA ASP A 17 13.91 -18.65 7.84
C ASP A 17 12.43 -18.24 7.69
N SER A 18 11.69 -18.11 8.80
CA SER A 18 10.31 -17.62 8.79
C SER A 18 10.22 -16.16 8.36
N ASN A 19 11.12 -15.29 8.83
CA ASN A 19 11.15 -13.87 8.44
C ASN A 19 11.57 -13.74 6.98
N ARG A 20 12.55 -14.55 6.54
CA ARG A 20 12.96 -14.63 5.13
C ARG A 20 11.80 -15.05 4.23
N ALA A 21 11.12 -16.14 4.57
CA ALA A 21 9.97 -16.64 3.83
C ALA A 21 8.88 -15.57 3.73
N LEU A 22 8.55 -14.92 4.85
CA LEU A 22 7.53 -13.88 4.88
C LEU A 22 7.85 -12.68 3.97
N LEU A 23 9.13 -12.26 3.90
CA LEU A 23 9.55 -11.19 2.98
C LEU A 23 9.53 -11.64 1.50
N HIS A 24 9.80 -12.90 1.18
CA HIS A 24 9.62 -13.41 -0.18
C HIS A 24 8.13 -13.55 -0.54
N ASP A 25 7.31 -14.00 0.41
CA ASP A 25 5.86 -14.14 0.26
C ASP A 25 5.18 -12.78 0.02
N PHE A 26 5.75 -11.69 0.54
CA PHE A 26 5.29 -10.32 0.23
C PHE A 26 5.28 -10.05 -1.28
N ARG A 27 6.37 -10.40 -1.99
CA ARG A 27 6.50 -10.17 -3.43
C ARG A 27 5.46 -10.97 -4.19
N THR A 28 5.32 -12.25 -3.85
CA THR A 28 4.31 -13.15 -4.42
C THR A 28 2.90 -12.61 -4.18
N ALA A 29 2.60 -12.19 -2.94
CA ALA A 29 1.29 -11.65 -2.57
C ALA A 29 0.95 -10.35 -3.29
N ILE A 30 1.90 -9.41 -3.44
CA ILE A 30 1.65 -8.17 -4.19
C ILE A 30 1.33 -8.47 -5.67
N ILE A 31 2.10 -9.34 -6.31
CA ILE A 31 1.87 -9.71 -7.71
C ILE A 31 0.51 -10.40 -7.87
N ALA A 32 0.20 -11.39 -7.03
CA ALA A 32 -1.07 -12.10 -7.08
C ALA A 32 -2.28 -11.16 -6.85
N ILE A 33 -2.17 -10.20 -5.92
CA ILE A 33 -3.20 -9.18 -5.72
C ILE A 33 -3.33 -8.29 -6.96
N ALA A 34 -2.22 -7.90 -7.60
CA ALA A 34 -2.27 -7.09 -8.82
C ALA A 34 -2.94 -7.83 -9.98
N GLU A 35 -2.63 -9.10 -10.17
CA GLU A 35 -3.24 -9.96 -11.20
C GLU A 35 -4.74 -10.15 -10.95
N GLU A 36 -5.15 -10.45 -9.71
CA GLU A 36 -6.55 -10.62 -9.35
C GLU A 36 -7.33 -9.30 -9.44
N ASN A 37 -6.72 -8.16 -9.08
CA ASN A 37 -7.31 -6.84 -9.30
C ASN A 37 -7.54 -6.56 -10.79
N ALA A 38 -6.59 -6.91 -11.65
CA ALA A 38 -6.72 -6.72 -13.10
C ALA A 38 -7.85 -7.60 -13.67
N LYS A 39 -7.93 -8.86 -13.22
CA LYS A 39 -9.00 -9.80 -13.58
C LYS A 39 -10.37 -9.31 -13.12
N TYR A 40 -10.53 -8.92 -11.86
CA TYR A 40 -11.78 -8.37 -11.33
C TYR A 40 -12.19 -7.08 -12.06
N SER A 41 -11.24 -6.18 -12.34
CA SER A 41 -11.50 -4.96 -13.10
C SER A 41 -12.02 -5.29 -14.51
N THR A 42 -11.37 -6.24 -15.20
CA THR A 42 -11.75 -6.68 -16.54
C THR A 42 -13.13 -7.31 -16.57
N ALA A 43 -13.46 -8.16 -15.60
CA ALA A 43 -14.75 -8.83 -15.50
C ALA A 43 -15.88 -7.88 -15.09
N SER A 44 -15.62 -6.95 -14.16
CA SER A 44 -16.67 -6.06 -13.61
C SER A 44 -16.97 -4.85 -14.51
N LYS A 45 -15.99 -4.36 -15.28
CA LYS A 45 -16.14 -3.18 -16.15
C LYS A 45 -17.33 -3.27 -17.12
N PRO A 46 -17.50 -4.33 -17.95
CA PRO A 46 -18.63 -4.41 -18.87
C PRO A 46 -19.98 -4.45 -18.15
N ILE A 47 -20.05 -5.10 -16.99
CA ILE A 47 -21.28 -5.18 -16.19
C ILE A 47 -21.65 -3.82 -15.61
N LYS A 48 -20.66 -3.06 -15.11
CA LYS A 48 -20.87 -1.67 -14.65
C LYS A 48 -21.35 -0.77 -15.77
N THR A 49 -20.73 -0.87 -16.96
CA THR A 49 -21.18 -0.11 -18.13
C THR A 49 -22.60 -0.47 -18.54
N GLN A 50 -22.97 -1.75 -18.51
CA GLN A 50 -24.34 -2.16 -18.82
C GLN A 50 -25.34 -1.64 -17.79
N ARG A 51 -25.00 -1.74 -16.50
CA ARG A 51 -25.79 -1.18 -15.40
C ARG A 51 -26.04 0.31 -15.57
N GLU A 52 -25.01 1.09 -15.89
CA GLU A 52 -25.11 2.53 -16.14
C GLU A 52 -26.02 2.85 -17.34
N LYS A 53 -25.92 2.08 -18.43
CA LYS A 53 -26.85 2.21 -19.58
C LYS A 53 -28.29 1.93 -19.19
N THR A 54 -28.54 0.86 -18.43
CA THR A 54 -29.89 0.52 -17.95
C THR A 54 -30.45 1.60 -17.04
N LEU A 55 -29.63 2.19 -16.16
CA LEU A 55 -30.02 3.31 -15.30
C LEU A 55 -30.35 4.57 -16.11
N ALA A 56 -29.56 4.89 -17.14
CA ALA A 56 -29.85 6.02 -18.02
C ALA A 56 -31.18 5.84 -18.78
N LEU A 57 -31.45 4.64 -19.30
CA LEU A 57 -32.73 4.33 -19.95
C LEU A 57 -33.91 4.44 -18.98
N ARG A 58 -33.73 4.02 -17.73
CA ARG A 58 -34.73 4.17 -16.67
C ARG A 58 -35.03 5.63 -16.42
N GLU A 59 -34.00 6.46 -16.28
CA GLU A 59 -34.13 7.89 -16.03
C GLU A 59 -34.84 8.60 -17.18
N SER A 60 -34.46 8.30 -18.43
CA SER A 60 -35.17 8.83 -19.62
C SER A 60 -36.63 8.42 -19.64
N ALA A 61 -36.97 7.16 -19.34
CA ALA A 61 -38.36 6.72 -19.35
C ALA A 61 -39.22 7.42 -18.29
N ILE A 62 -38.65 7.70 -17.10
CA ILE A 62 -39.32 8.48 -16.06
C ILE A 62 -39.54 9.93 -16.53
N GLN A 63 -38.55 10.53 -17.19
CA GLN A 63 -38.66 11.88 -17.76
C GLN A 63 -39.72 11.95 -18.88
N ASP A 64 -39.87 10.88 -19.66
CA ASP A 64 -40.87 10.74 -20.72
C ASP A 64 -42.29 10.42 -20.19
N GLY A 65 -42.48 10.38 -18.85
CA GLY A 65 -43.78 10.24 -18.20
C GLY A 65 -44.18 8.82 -17.78
N MET A 66 -43.26 7.85 -17.81
CA MET A 66 -43.49 6.52 -17.23
C MET A 66 -43.56 6.59 -15.70
N ASP A 67 -44.47 5.83 -15.09
CA ASP A 67 -44.50 5.68 -13.64
C ASP A 67 -43.16 5.13 -13.11
N TYR A 68 -42.76 5.61 -11.93
CA TYR A 68 -41.47 5.26 -11.33
C TYR A 68 -41.31 3.74 -11.10
N ASN A 69 -42.36 3.06 -10.62
CA ASN A 69 -42.31 1.63 -10.34
C ASN A 69 -42.27 0.82 -11.65
N ASP A 70 -43.06 1.24 -12.65
CA ASP A 70 -43.04 0.62 -13.97
C ASP A 70 -41.66 0.75 -14.64
N ALA A 71 -41.03 1.92 -14.51
CA ALA A 71 -39.67 2.15 -15.01
C ALA A 71 -38.63 1.26 -14.30
N ILE A 72 -38.74 1.06 -12.98
CA ILE A 72 -37.87 0.14 -12.23
C ILE A 72 -38.04 -1.30 -12.70
N ILE A 73 -39.27 -1.75 -12.90
CA ILE A 73 -39.57 -3.11 -13.34
C ILE A 73 -39.04 -3.33 -14.76
N LYS A 74 -39.33 -2.39 -15.67
CA LYS A 74 -38.93 -2.46 -17.09
C LYS A 74 -37.42 -2.38 -17.28
N TYR A 75 -36.76 -1.49 -16.55
CA TYR A 75 -35.30 -1.28 -16.62
C TYR A 75 -34.63 -1.74 -15.33
N SER A 76 -34.89 -2.99 -14.93
CA SER A 76 -34.30 -3.59 -13.74
C SER A 76 -32.79 -3.80 -13.89
N ILE A 77 -32.03 -3.59 -12.81
CA ILE A 77 -30.58 -3.87 -12.74
C ILE A 77 -30.24 -5.06 -11.83
N SER A 78 -31.27 -5.82 -11.42
CA SER A 78 -31.12 -6.91 -10.44
C SER A 78 -30.10 -7.96 -10.87
N LYS A 79 -30.04 -8.27 -12.17
CA LYS A 79 -29.08 -9.20 -12.74
C LYS A 79 -27.65 -8.67 -12.66
N GLU A 80 -27.42 -7.42 -13.06
CA GLU A 80 -26.12 -6.76 -13.00
C GLU A 80 -25.61 -6.66 -11.56
N GLU A 81 -26.47 -6.28 -10.62
CA GLU A 81 -26.14 -6.22 -9.18
C GLU A 81 -25.77 -7.60 -8.63
N SER A 82 -26.51 -8.65 -8.99
CA SER A 82 -26.21 -10.03 -8.58
C SER A 82 -24.85 -10.49 -9.12
N ILE A 83 -24.53 -10.21 -10.39
CA ILE A 83 -23.24 -10.55 -10.99
C ILE A 83 -22.10 -9.77 -10.31
N LEU A 84 -22.28 -8.46 -10.10
CA LEU A 84 -21.26 -7.63 -9.44
C LEU A 84 -21.00 -8.07 -8.00
N ALA A 85 -22.06 -8.43 -7.26
CA ALA A 85 -21.93 -8.96 -5.90
C ALA A 85 -21.14 -10.27 -5.89
N LYS A 86 -21.43 -11.18 -6.82
CA LYS A 86 -20.70 -12.45 -6.97
C LYS A 86 -19.23 -12.21 -7.30
N LEU A 87 -18.94 -11.39 -8.31
CA LEU A 87 -17.57 -11.05 -8.70
C LEU A 87 -16.79 -10.40 -7.56
N LYS A 88 -17.43 -9.54 -6.77
CA LYS A 88 -16.81 -8.90 -5.61
C LYS A 88 -16.50 -9.91 -4.51
N ALA A 89 -17.43 -10.82 -4.20
CA ALA A 89 -17.22 -11.85 -3.18
C ALA A 89 -16.09 -12.82 -3.58
N GLU A 90 -16.05 -13.23 -4.85
CA GLU A 90 -14.98 -14.07 -5.41
C GLU A 90 -13.63 -13.36 -5.32
N HIS A 91 -13.57 -12.09 -5.72
CA HIS A 91 -12.37 -11.27 -5.63
C HIS A 91 -11.87 -11.14 -4.19
N GLU A 92 -12.74 -10.75 -3.26
CA GLU A 92 -12.41 -10.60 -1.83
C GLU A 92 -11.90 -11.92 -1.23
N SER A 93 -12.50 -13.04 -1.61
CA SER A 93 -12.04 -14.37 -1.19
C SER A 93 -10.66 -14.69 -1.76
N ALA A 94 -10.42 -14.41 -3.04
CA ALA A 94 -9.15 -14.71 -3.71
C ALA A 94 -7.96 -13.90 -3.15
N VAL A 95 -8.18 -12.65 -2.74
CA VAL A 95 -7.11 -11.80 -2.18
C VAL A 95 -6.96 -11.88 -0.66
N LYS A 96 -7.82 -12.64 0.02
CA LYS A 96 -7.92 -12.64 1.49
C LYS A 96 -6.61 -13.02 2.17
N ASP A 97 -6.03 -14.16 1.77
CA ASP A 97 -4.82 -14.67 2.43
C ASP A 97 -3.57 -13.88 2.03
N TYR A 98 -3.50 -13.41 0.78
CA TYR A 98 -2.44 -12.48 0.36
C TYR A 98 -2.46 -11.18 1.19
N ASN A 99 -3.64 -10.62 1.45
CA ASN A 99 -3.76 -9.43 2.30
C ASN A 99 -3.33 -9.71 3.75
N LYS A 100 -3.54 -10.92 4.27
CA LYS A 100 -3.00 -11.31 5.59
C LYS A 100 -1.48 -11.34 5.56
N THR A 101 -0.87 -11.92 4.53
CA THR A 101 0.59 -11.93 4.34
C THR A 101 1.16 -10.52 4.31
N LEU A 102 0.57 -9.61 3.51
CA LEU A 102 1.00 -8.21 3.47
C LEU A 102 0.90 -7.54 4.85
N LYS A 103 -0.20 -7.77 5.57
CA LYS A 103 -0.40 -7.21 6.91
C LYS A 103 0.64 -7.72 7.90
N ALA A 104 0.99 -9.01 7.85
CA ALA A 104 2.06 -9.57 8.67
C ALA A 104 3.42 -8.94 8.34
N CYS A 105 3.73 -8.70 7.06
CA CYS A 105 4.94 -8.00 6.67
C CYS A 105 4.97 -6.56 7.20
N TYR A 106 3.86 -5.82 7.08
CA TYR A 106 3.79 -4.45 7.60
C TYR A 106 3.88 -4.36 9.12
N ALA A 107 3.63 -5.46 9.84
CA ALA A 107 3.78 -5.48 11.30
C ALA A 107 5.23 -5.34 11.76
N PHE A 108 6.22 -5.63 10.90
CA PHE A 108 7.62 -5.33 11.19
C PHE A 108 7.92 -3.83 11.21
N ILE A 109 7.15 -3.02 10.49
CA ILE A 109 7.36 -1.57 10.41
C ILE A 109 7.03 -0.95 11.77
N PRO A 110 8.01 -0.36 12.48
CA PRO A 110 7.78 0.24 13.78
C PRO A 110 6.74 1.36 13.70
N GLU A 111 5.95 1.52 14.77
CA GLU A 111 4.90 2.55 14.81
C GLU A 111 5.45 3.96 14.59
N GLY A 112 6.65 4.23 15.11
CA GLY A 112 7.36 5.50 14.97
C GLY A 112 7.88 5.79 13.56
N MET A 113 8.00 4.77 12.70
CA MET A 113 8.59 4.90 11.36
C MET A 113 7.85 5.94 10.50
N TYR A 114 6.52 5.87 10.47
CA TYR A 114 5.73 6.83 9.68
C TYR A 114 5.85 8.26 10.21
N LYS A 115 5.89 8.42 11.54
CA LYS A 115 6.07 9.74 12.16
C LYS A 115 7.45 10.31 11.81
N ALA A 116 8.49 9.48 11.91
CA ALA A 116 9.85 9.86 11.52
C ALA A 116 9.95 10.24 10.03
N TYR A 117 9.28 9.49 9.15
CA TYR A 117 9.15 9.83 7.73
C TYR A 117 8.47 11.18 7.52
N ALA A 118 7.35 11.42 8.20
CA ALA A 118 6.60 12.66 8.06
C ALA A 118 7.40 13.88 8.53
N THR A 119 8.11 13.77 9.66
CA THR A 119 9.03 14.80 10.13
C THR A 119 10.16 15.03 9.12
N LYS A 120 10.81 13.96 8.65
CA LYS A 120 11.85 14.04 7.62
C LYS A 120 11.38 14.77 6.36
N ALA A 121 10.13 14.54 5.91
CA ALA A 121 9.57 15.18 4.72
C ALA A 121 9.47 16.71 4.84
N GLN A 122 9.48 17.23 6.07
CA GLN A 122 9.39 18.67 6.37
C GLN A 122 10.75 19.26 6.75
N THR A 123 11.52 18.56 7.59
CA THR A 123 12.75 19.08 8.19
C THR A 123 14.02 18.68 7.43
N PHE A 124 13.91 17.69 6.53
CA PHE A 124 15.04 17.03 5.86
C PHE A 124 16.04 16.37 6.83
N ASP A 125 15.66 16.19 8.10
CA ASP A 125 16.45 15.50 9.12
C ASP A 125 16.14 13.99 9.14
N ASP A 126 17.17 13.18 9.00
CA ASP A 126 17.09 11.71 8.96
C ASP A 126 17.29 11.07 10.34
N THR A 127 17.54 11.85 11.40
CA THR A 127 17.97 11.33 12.71
C THR A 127 16.97 10.33 13.29
N GLU A 128 15.69 10.71 13.43
CA GLU A 128 14.67 9.81 13.96
C GLU A 128 14.34 8.68 12.97
N PHE A 129 14.44 8.94 11.66
CA PHE A 129 14.22 7.90 10.65
C PHE A 129 15.29 6.82 10.72
N ASN A 130 16.56 7.18 10.90
CA ASN A 130 17.66 6.23 11.10
C ASN A 130 17.42 5.35 12.33
N LYS A 131 16.95 5.95 13.43
CA LYS A 131 16.65 5.22 14.67
C LYS A 131 15.50 4.23 14.50
N GLU A 132 14.39 4.65 13.89
CA GLU A 132 13.26 3.76 13.62
C GLU A 132 13.61 2.69 12.58
N PHE A 133 14.47 3.01 11.60
CA PHE A 133 14.97 2.02 10.65
C PHE A 133 15.89 0.98 11.29
N SER A 134 16.73 1.35 12.27
CA SER A 134 17.47 0.35 13.05
C SER A 134 16.54 -0.60 13.78
N LYS A 135 15.46 -0.10 14.42
CA LYS A 135 14.47 -0.95 15.08
C LYS A 135 13.75 -1.89 14.11
N PHE A 136 13.44 -1.42 12.91
CA PHE A 136 12.87 -2.24 11.85
C PHE A 136 13.80 -3.41 11.49
N LEU A 137 15.09 -3.12 11.27
CA LEU A 137 16.11 -4.13 10.96
C LEU A 137 16.28 -5.13 12.11
N GLU A 138 16.39 -4.64 13.34
CA GLU A 138 16.46 -5.48 14.55
C GLU A 138 15.23 -6.37 14.70
N GLY A 139 14.03 -5.84 14.45
CA GLY A 139 12.77 -6.60 14.48
C GLY A 139 12.70 -7.71 13.41
N LEU A 140 13.41 -7.53 12.30
CA LEU A 140 13.60 -8.59 11.30
C LEU A 140 14.67 -9.60 11.72
N GLY A 141 15.54 -9.28 12.68
CA GLY A 141 16.73 -10.08 13.03
C GLY A 141 17.97 -9.73 12.22
N ILE A 142 17.99 -8.56 11.58
CA ILE A 142 19.12 -8.05 10.81
C ILE A 142 19.90 -7.07 11.69
N GLU A 143 21.12 -7.45 12.07
CA GLU A 143 22.00 -6.57 12.83
C GLU A 143 22.87 -5.77 11.88
N VAL A 144 22.87 -4.45 12.04
CA VAL A 144 23.57 -3.55 11.13
C VAL A 144 24.42 -2.58 11.92
N GLY A 145 25.70 -2.48 11.55
CA GLY A 145 26.61 -1.52 12.15
C GLY A 145 26.14 -0.07 11.93
N SER A 146 26.36 0.79 12.92
CA SER A 146 25.88 2.18 12.94
C SER A 146 26.29 3.02 11.73
N ALA A 147 27.39 2.71 11.04
CA ALA A 147 27.82 3.43 9.85
C ALA A 147 27.10 2.99 8.55
N ILE A 148 26.37 1.87 8.58
CA ILE A 148 25.65 1.31 7.42
C ILE A 148 24.21 1.82 7.39
N VAL A 149 23.55 1.95 8.55
CA VAL A 149 22.16 2.41 8.66
C VAL A 149 21.92 3.70 7.87
N PRO A 150 22.71 4.80 8.03
CA PRO A 150 22.49 6.04 7.26
C PRO A 150 22.72 5.89 5.75
N LYS A 151 23.48 4.88 5.31
CA LYS A 151 23.68 4.60 3.88
C LYS A 151 22.46 3.89 3.29
N TRP A 152 21.90 2.95 4.03
CA TRP A 152 20.69 2.23 3.61
C TRP A 152 19.47 3.15 3.63
N VAL A 153 19.31 3.95 4.69
CA VAL A 153 18.25 4.96 4.77
C VAL A 153 18.30 5.94 3.60
N ARG A 154 19.48 6.43 3.21
CA ARG A 154 19.59 7.31 2.03
C ARG A 154 19.11 6.65 0.75
N LYS A 155 19.49 5.39 0.50
CA LYS A 155 19.01 4.65 -0.68
C LYS A 155 17.49 4.46 -0.63
N LEU A 156 16.99 4.00 0.50
CA LEU A 156 15.56 3.76 0.70
C LEU A 156 14.73 5.04 0.53
N THR A 157 15.12 6.14 1.18
CA THR A 157 14.38 7.40 1.15
C THR A 157 14.46 8.12 -0.19
N SER A 158 15.54 7.91 -0.97
CA SER A 158 15.61 8.39 -2.36
C SER A 158 14.57 7.74 -3.28
N ALA A 159 14.08 6.54 -2.95
CA ALA A 159 13.06 5.84 -3.72
C ALA A 159 11.63 6.09 -3.20
N ILE A 160 11.44 6.36 -1.90
CA ILE A 160 10.10 6.59 -1.31
C ILE A 160 9.56 7.99 -1.62
N GLY A 161 10.41 9.03 -1.63
CA GLY A 161 10.02 10.40 -1.96
C GLY A 161 8.96 11.03 -1.03
N VAL A 162 8.39 12.16 -1.48
CA VAL A 162 7.34 12.93 -0.78
C VAL A 162 6.24 13.32 -1.78
N SER A 163 5.09 13.78 -1.27
CA SER A 163 3.96 14.23 -2.08
C SER A 163 3.83 15.76 -2.12
N MET A 164 3.14 16.30 -3.12
CA MET A 164 2.75 17.71 -3.13
C MET A 164 1.58 17.96 -2.17
N ALA A 165 1.59 19.10 -1.49
CA ALA A 165 0.46 19.58 -0.72
C ALA A 165 -0.77 19.75 -1.64
N THR A 166 -1.96 19.37 -1.15
CA THR A 166 -3.18 19.52 -1.94
C THR A 166 -3.69 20.95 -1.85
N GLN A 167 -4.48 21.37 -2.83
CA GLN A 167 -5.16 22.68 -2.80
C GLN A 167 -5.83 22.95 -1.46
N LYS A 168 -6.55 21.95 -0.91
CA LYS A 168 -7.19 22.06 0.41
C LYS A 168 -6.18 22.40 1.51
N THR A 169 -5.05 21.68 1.57
CA THR A 169 -4.03 21.88 2.62
C THR A 169 -3.33 23.24 2.46
N LEU A 170 -3.04 23.65 1.23
CA LEU A 170 -2.45 24.96 0.92
C LEU A 170 -3.35 26.12 1.36
N LEU A 171 -4.65 26.04 1.04
CA LEU A 171 -5.64 27.06 1.40
C LEU A 171 -5.92 27.14 2.91
N THR A 172 -5.58 26.10 3.68
CA THR A 172 -5.70 26.08 5.14
C THR A 172 -4.39 26.44 5.86
N GLY A 173 -3.41 27.01 5.15
CA GLY A 173 -2.17 27.51 5.76
C GLY A 173 -1.05 26.48 5.88
N ALA A 174 -0.90 25.57 4.90
CA ALA A 174 0.25 24.66 4.90
C ALA A 174 1.58 25.43 4.89
N GLU A 175 2.48 25.03 5.78
CA GLU A 175 3.83 25.62 5.91
C GLU A 175 4.79 25.18 4.79
N SER A 176 4.46 24.14 4.03
CA SER A 176 5.27 23.61 2.94
C SER A 176 4.44 23.16 1.74
N LEU A 177 5.02 23.30 0.55
CA LEU A 177 4.50 22.75 -0.71
C LEU A 177 4.65 21.23 -0.77
N THR A 178 5.51 20.64 0.06
CA THR A 178 5.70 19.20 0.19
C THR A 178 4.98 18.67 1.43
N LYS A 179 4.52 17.42 1.35
CA LYS A 179 3.92 16.70 2.48
C LYS A 179 4.29 15.22 2.44
N ALA A 180 4.18 14.57 3.59
CA ALA A 180 4.19 13.13 3.69
C ALA A 180 3.02 12.52 2.88
N MET A 181 3.28 11.38 2.23
CA MET A 181 2.19 10.53 1.72
C MET A 181 1.40 9.92 2.89
N SER A 182 0.24 9.32 2.61
CA SER A 182 -0.54 8.64 3.66
C SER A 182 0.22 7.48 4.28
N LYS A 183 -0.03 7.16 5.56
CA LYS A 183 0.60 6.02 6.26
C LYS A 183 0.48 4.70 5.49
N THR A 184 -0.69 4.45 4.90
CA THR A 184 -0.93 3.26 4.09
C THR A 184 -0.04 3.22 2.85
N CYS A 185 0.11 4.35 2.14
CA CYS A 185 0.98 4.44 0.97
C CYS A 185 2.45 4.26 1.38
N PHE A 186 2.86 4.95 2.44
CA PHE A 186 4.20 4.85 3.01
C PHE A 186 4.56 3.41 3.36
N ASN A 187 3.74 2.69 4.12
CA ASN A 187 4.04 1.31 4.53
C ASN A 187 4.20 0.37 3.32
N LYS A 188 3.34 0.52 2.30
CA LYS A 188 3.43 -0.25 1.05
C LYS A 188 4.74 0.01 0.34
N LEU A 189 5.06 1.28 0.11
CA LEU A 189 6.24 1.69 -0.64
C LEU A 189 7.52 1.37 0.14
N PHE A 190 7.56 1.65 1.44
CA PHE A 190 8.67 1.32 2.33
C PHE A 190 9.03 -0.17 2.25
N MET A 191 8.04 -1.05 2.41
CA MET A 191 8.30 -2.49 2.40
C MET A 191 8.72 -2.98 1.01
N ALA A 192 8.06 -2.53 -0.06
CA ALA A 192 8.41 -2.89 -1.42
C ALA A 192 9.84 -2.44 -1.77
N THR A 193 10.17 -1.18 -1.51
CA THR A 193 11.51 -0.63 -1.73
C THR A 193 12.56 -1.34 -0.87
N PHE A 194 12.26 -1.65 0.40
CA PHE A 194 13.18 -2.40 1.25
C PHE A 194 13.50 -3.77 0.66
N ILE A 195 12.47 -4.49 0.22
CA ILE A 195 12.64 -5.81 -0.41
C ILE A 195 13.46 -5.68 -1.69
N ASP A 196 13.09 -4.80 -2.62
CA ASP A 196 13.80 -4.62 -3.90
C ASP A 196 15.28 -4.24 -3.72
N LEU A 197 15.60 -3.42 -2.71
CA LEU A 197 16.96 -2.95 -2.48
C LEU A 197 17.83 -3.94 -1.70
N PHE A 198 17.26 -4.67 -0.75
CA PHE A 198 18.03 -5.36 0.29
C PHE A 198 17.72 -6.85 0.44
N ILE A 199 16.58 -7.33 -0.06
CA ILE A 199 16.15 -8.74 0.03
C ILE A 199 16.14 -9.34 -1.36
N LYS A 200 17.23 -10.04 -1.70
CA LYS A 200 17.39 -10.78 -2.96
C LYS A 200 17.07 -12.24 -2.76
#